data_AF-A0A931SGI3-F1
#
_entry.id   AF-A0A931SGI3-F1
#
_cell.length_a   1.000
_cell.length_b   1.000
_cell.length_c   1.000
_cell.angle_alpha   90.00
_cell.angle_beta   90.00
_cell.angle_gamma   90.00
#
_symmetry.space_group_name_H-M   'P 1'
#
loop_
_entity.id
_entity.type
_entity.pdbx_description
1 polymer ?
#
loop_
_entity_poly.entity_id
_entity_poly.type
_entity_poly.pdbx_seq_one_letter_code
_entity_poly.pdbx_strand_id
1 'polypeptide(L)'
;MGKEFDIPKEVIAIAAALERGGFEAYVVGGCVRDMFLGREAEDWDVATNARPEEIQALFPDNFYENKSFTVTVQTGSSQPKLV
;
A
#
# COMPACT_ATOMS: atom_id res chain seq x y z
N MET A 1 -1.40 -24.26 -12.16
CA MET A 1 -1.24 -22.96 -12.83
C MET A 1 -1.30 -21.91 -11.73
N GLY A 2 -0.22 -21.18 -11.46
CA GLY A 2 -0.25 -20.09 -10.48
C GLY A 2 -1.17 -18.98 -10.99
N LYS A 3 -2.01 -18.43 -10.13
CA LYS A 3 -2.80 -17.24 -10.49
C LYS A 3 -1.82 -16.07 -10.56
N GLU A 4 -1.81 -15.35 -11.69
CA GLU A 4 -1.05 -14.11 -11.82
C GLU A 4 -1.88 -12.98 -11.20
N PHE A 5 -1.25 -12.19 -10.34
CA PHE A 5 -1.89 -11.08 -9.64
C PHE A 5 -1.34 -9.77 -10.19
N ASP A 6 -2.23 -8.93 -10.70
CA ASP A 6 -1.86 -7.61 -11.23
C ASP A 6 -1.85 -6.59 -10.09
N ILE A 7 -0.67 -6.44 -9.47
CA ILE A 7 -0.45 -5.47 -8.40
C ILE A 7 0.21 -4.23 -9.02
N PRO A 8 -0.37 -3.03 -8.84
CA PRO A 8 0.20 -1.79 -9.35
C PRO A 8 1.62 -1.57 -8.88
N LYS A 9 2.46 -1.05 -9.77
CA LYS A 9 3.87 -0.74 -9.50
C LYS A 9 4.05 0.21 -8.31
N GLU A 10 3.08 1.09 -8.07
CA GLU A 10 3.06 2.04 -6.96
C GLU A 10 2.97 1.31 -5.62
N VAL A 11 2.09 0.32 -5.52
CA VAL A 11 1.91 -0.51 -4.31
C VAL A 11 3.16 -1.36 -4.06
N ILE A 12 3.73 -1.94 -5.12
CA ILE A 12 4.99 -2.69 -5.05
C ILE A 12 6.12 -1.76 -4.58
N ALA A 13 6.19 -0.53 -5.09
CA ALA A 13 7.22 0.43 -4.72
C ALA A 13 7.12 0.86 -3.25
N ILE A 14 5.89 1.06 -2.73
CA ILE A 14 5.63 1.35 -1.31
C ILE A 14 6.08 0.19 -0.42
N ALA A 15 5.65 -1.03 -0.72
CA ALA A 15 6.05 -2.21 0.04
C ALA A 15 7.58 -2.39 0.04
N ALA A 16 8.21 -2.25 -1.12
CA ALA A 16 9.65 -2.36 -1.25
C ALA A 16 10.41 -1.22 -0.53
N ALA A 17 9.83 -0.02 -0.42
CA ALA A 17 10.43 1.08 0.34
C ALA A 17 10.38 0.83 1.85
N LEU A 18 9.27 0.28 2.36
CA LEU A 18 9.14 -0.17 3.75
C LEU A 18 10.16 -1.29 4.05
N GLU A 19 10.27 -2.29 3.18
CA GLU A 19 11.24 -3.38 3.32
C GLU A 19 12.69 -2.90 3.30
N ARG A 20 13.04 -1.98 2.40
CA ARG A 20 14.37 -1.33 2.39
C ARG A 20 14.63 -0.50 3.65
N GLY A 21 13.57 0.01 4.29
CA GLY A 21 13.62 0.67 5.58
C GLY A 21 13.80 -0.28 6.78
N GLY A 22 13.81 -1.60 6.55
CA GLY A 22 13.93 -2.61 7.61
C GLY A 22 12.60 -3.03 8.24
N PHE A 23 11.48 -2.67 7.62
CA PHE A 23 10.14 -3.02 8.09
C PHE A 23 9.56 -4.18 7.28
N GLU A 24 8.59 -4.89 7.85
CA GLU A 24 7.78 -5.85 7.10
C GLU A 24 6.67 -5.10 6.37
N ALA A 25 6.30 -5.55 5.17
CA ALA A 25 5.21 -4.96 4.38
C ALA A 25 4.39 -6.04 3.69
N TYR A 26 3.07 -5.97 3.82
CA TYR A 26 2.16 -6.93 3.22
C TYR A 26 0.97 -6.22 2.57
N VAL A 27 0.65 -6.57 1.34
CA VAL A 27 -0.61 -6.17 0.70
C VAL A 27 -1.74 -6.93 1.38
N VAL A 28 -2.75 -6.22 1.90
CA VAL A 28 -3.84 -6.79 2.70
C VAL A 28 -5.20 -6.24 2.29
N GLY A 29 -6.27 -6.73 2.92
CA GLY A 29 -7.60 -6.13 2.78
C GLY A 29 -8.39 -6.60 1.56
N GLY A 30 -9.25 -5.70 1.05
CA GLY A 30 -10.18 -5.98 -0.04
C GLY A 30 -9.49 -6.35 -1.35
N CYS A 31 -8.39 -5.65 -1.68
CA CYS A 31 -7.62 -5.92 -2.89
C CYS A 31 -7.16 -7.38 -3.01
N VAL A 32 -6.73 -8.01 -1.92
CA VAL A 32 -6.34 -9.42 -1.90
C VAL A 32 -7.54 -10.30 -2.22
N ARG A 33 -8.66 -10.11 -1.51
CA ARG A 33 -9.90 -10.86 -1.78
C ARG A 33 -10.30 -10.74 -3.26
N ASP A 34 -10.30 -9.53 -3.80
CA ASP A 34 -10.77 -9.25 -5.15
C ASP A 34 -9.85 -9.87 -6.21
N MET A 35 -8.53 -9.79 -6.04
CA MET A 35 -7.55 -10.51 -6.84
C MET A 35 -7.78 -12.04 -6.84
N PHE A 36 -8.05 -12.64 -5.67
CA PHE A 36 -8.37 -14.06 -5.56
C PHE A 36 -9.71 -14.44 -6.20
N LEU A 37 -10.67 -13.51 -6.27
CA LEU A 37 -11.93 -13.67 -6.99
C LEU A 37 -11.85 -13.32 -8.48
N GLY A 38 -10.71 -12.80 -8.96
CA GLY A 38 -10.56 -12.36 -10.36
C GLY A 38 -11.33 -11.07 -10.66
N ARG A 39 -11.50 -10.21 -9.65
CA ARG A 39 -12.10 -8.89 -9.73
C ARG A 39 -11.00 -7.84 -9.63
N GLU A 40 -11.26 -6.66 -10.17
CA GLU A 40 -10.40 -5.49 -9.97
C GLU A 40 -10.47 -5.01 -8.52
N ALA A 41 -9.34 -4.60 -7.94
CA ALA A 41 -9.32 -3.98 -6.62
C ALA A 41 -9.91 -2.55 -6.68
N GLU A 42 -10.59 -2.13 -5.61
CA GLU A 42 -11.15 -0.78 -5.49
C GLU A 42 -10.20 0.19 -4.77
N ASP A 43 -9.47 -0.31 -3.79
CA ASP A 43 -8.46 0.36 -2.99
C ASP A 43 -7.26 -0.56 -2.75
N TRP A 44 -6.16 -0.01 -2.23
CA TRP A 44 -4.93 -0.75 -1.94
C TRP A 44 -4.43 -0.44 -0.54
N ASP A 45 -4.33 -1.47 0.29
CA ASP A 45 -3.85 -1.37 1.67
C ASP A 45 -2.53 -2.14 1.84
N VAL A 46 -1.59 -1.53 2.56
CA VAL A 46 -0.35 -2.17 2.99
C VAL A 46 -0.28 -2.17 4.52
N ALA A 47 -0.17 -3.35 5.12
CA ALA A 47 0.11 -3.51 6.53
C ALA A 47 1.63 -3.57 6.76
N THR A 48 2.11 -2.90 7.80
CA THR A 48 3.53 -2.86 8.17
C THR A 48 3.70 -2.81 9.69
N ASN A 49 4.87 -3.22 10.17
CA ASN A 49 5.28 -3.02 11.56
C ASN A 49 5.92 -1.64 11.83
N ALA A 50 6.05 -0.78 10.80
CA ALA A 50 6.46 0.60 10.96
C ALA A 50 5.40 1.43 11.70
N ARG A 51 5.82 2.34 12.57
CA ARG A 51 4.97 3.35 13.21
C ARG A 51 4.63 4.47 12.25
N PRO A 52 3.53 5.21 12.45
CA PRO A 52 3.14 6.32 11.57
C PRO A 52 4.26 7.33 11.32
N GLU A 53 5.03 7.69 12.34
CA GLU A 53 6.12 8.65 12.22
C GLU A 53 7.28 8.11 11.35
N GLU A 54 7.50 6.80 11.36
CA GLU A 54 8.50 6.11 10.52
C GLU A 54 8.02 6.03 9.07
N ILE A 55 6.73 5.76 8.85
CA ILE A 55 6.11 5.78 7.52
C ILE A 55 6.18 7.20 6.94
N GLN A 56 5.82 8.21 7.71
CA GLN A 56 5.90 9.61 7.28
C GLN A 56 7.32 10.05 6.90
N ALA A 57 8.34 9.52 7.60
CA ALA A 57 9.74 9.81 7.26
C ALA A 57 10.18 9.16 5.94
N LEU A 58 9.62 7.99 5.60
CA LEU A 58 9.89 7.30 4.33
C LEU A 58 9.12 7.91 3.15
N PHE A 59 7.95 8.47 3.38
CA PHE A 59 7.07 9.02 2.35
C PHE A 59 6.70 10.47 2.68
N PRO A 60 7.49 11.47 2.24
CA PRO A 60 7.26 12.88 2.59
C PRO A 60 5.90 13.42 2.13
N ASP A 61 5.41 12.93 0.99
CA ASP A 61 4.08 13.25 0.46
C ASP A 61 3.06 12.25 1.01
N ASN A 62 2.53 12.58 2.19
CA ASN A 62 1.55 11.75 2.89
C ASN A 62 0.47 12.58 3.58
N PHE A 63 -0.60 11.90 4.02
CA PHE A 63 -1.62 12.44 4.90
C PHE A 63 -1.77 11.57 6.14
N TYR A 64 -1.65 12.20 7.32
CA TYR A 64 -1.82 11.55 8.62
C TYR A 64 -2.50 12.49 9.62
N GLU A 65 -3.84 12.52 9.59
CA GLU A 65 -4.66 13.27 10.55
C GLU A 65 -5.79 12.40 11.11
N ASN A 66 -5.47 11.21 11.61
CA ASN A 66 -6.45 10.28 12.16
C ASN A 66 -5.95 9.58 13.44
N LYS A 67 -6.87 8.87 14.11
CA LYS A 67 -6.60 8.07 15.32
C LYS A 67 -6.45 6.57 15.02
N SER A 68 -6.50 6.20 13.75
CA SER A 68 -6.51 4.80 13.29
C SER A 68 -5.11 4.29 12.96
N PHE A 69 -4.07 5.11 13.12
CA PHE A 69 -2.68 4.79 12.79
C PHE A 69 -2.47 4.48 11.29
N THR A 70 -3.35 4.97 10.42
CA THR A 70 -3.26 4.79 8.97
C THR A 70 -2.61 6.01 8.34
N VAL A 71 -1.48 5.82 7.65
CA VAL A 71 -0.85 6.88 6.85
C VAL A 71 -1.25 6.67 5.39
N THR A 72 -1.84 7.69 4.76
CA THR A 72 -2.13 7.68 3.32
C THR A 72 -0.90 8.18 2.57
N VAL A 73 -0.34 7.36 1.68
CA VAL A 73 0.83 7.70 0.86
C VAL A 73 0.35 8.18 -0.51
N GLN A 74 0.74 9.38 -0.92
CA GLN A 74 0.44 9.88 -2.27
C GLN A 74 1.42 9.30 -3.27
N THR A 75 0.93 8.70 -4.35
CA THR A 75 1.80 8.04 -5.34
C THR A 75 2.09 8.91 -6.57
N GLY A 76 1.33 9.99 -6.75
CA GLY A 76 1.38 10.81 -7.97
C GLY A 76 0.74 10.14 -9.19
N SER A 77 0.07 8.99 -9.01
CA SER A 77 -0.66 8.30 -10.08
C SER A 77 -1.85 9.11 -10.57
N SER A 78 -2.16 9.02 -11.87
CA SER A 78 -3.38 9.58 -12.45
C SER A 78 -4.59 8.64 -12.30
N GLN A 79 -4.39 7.42 -11.78
CA GLN A 79 -5.47 6.46 -11.56
C GLN A 79 -6.13 6.74 -10.20
N PRO A 80 -7.43 7.06 -10.12
CA PRO A 80 -8.11 7.47 -8.88
C PRO A 80 -7.90 6.53 -7.68
N LYS A 81 -7.76 5.22 -7.92
CA LYS A 81 -7.58 4.18 -6.90
C LYS A 81 -6.15 4.11 -6.33
N LEU A 82 -5.24 4.90 -6.90
CA LEU A 82 -3.82 4.93 -6.58
C LEU A 82 -3.33 6.36 -6.29
N VAL A 83 -4.20 7.38 -6.27
CA VAL A 83 -3.80 8.79 -6.09
C VAL A 83 -3.18 8.99 -4.72
#